data_AF-A0A5N7AP23-F1
#
_entry.id   AF-A0A5N7AP23-F1
#
_cell.length_a   1.000
_cell.length_b   1.000
_cell.length_c   1.000
_cell.angle_alpha   90.00
_cell.angle_beta   90.00
_cell.angle_gamma   90.00
#
_symmetry.space_group_name_H-M   'P 1'
#
loop_
_entity.id
_entity.type
_entity.pdbx_description
1 polymer ?
#
loop_
_entity_poly.entity_id
_entity_poly.type
_entity_poly.pdbx_seq_one_letter_code
_entity_poly.pdbx_strand_id
1 'polypeptide(L)'
;MAGSRYQRSMTNGDNLVKSQKSTIYFHAGREALYKIIDIRLLDYEWMLKWSYENTSDNTFTQTNTMTTTLRTRTGQENLERFGVSAGFSNMGITATTEAGVEQKKFIEEETTATTQSKQTYTVNPHSSIYIYQKVYNFEADVWFKLDAYNDYWTVGNYERDGVANTLLDIEIHANEFQQTGQVWTGISHLRPVTVQSKDEKTNIKRFENCTGRAQDYLHTLGY
;
A
#
# COMPACT_ATOMS: atom_id res chain seq x y z
N MET A 1 2.21 -9.75 -30.47
CA MET A 1 0.93 -9.05 -30.22
C MET A 1 1.12 -8.24 -28.95
N ALA A 2 1.12 -6.91 -29.04
CA ALA A 2 1.18 -6.06 -27.85
C ALA A 2 -0.21 -6.08 -27.21
N GLY A 3 -0.30 -6.55 -25.97
CA GLY A 3 -1.56 -6.61 -25.23
C GLY A 3 -2.19 -5.22 -25.04
N SER A 4 -3.51 -5.21 -24.86
CA SER A 4 -4.27 -4.01 -24.52
C SER A 4 -3.64 -3.31 -23.31
N ARG A 5 -3.42 -1.99 -23.39
CA ARG A 5 -2.83 -1.19 -22.32
C ARG A 5 -3.94 -0.50 -21.54
N TYR A 6 -4.12 -0.89 -20.30
CA TYR A 6 -5.21 -0.43 -19.43
C TYR A 6 -4.75 0.69 -18.49
N GLN A 7 -5.64 1.63 -18.21
CA GLN A 7 -5.35 2.74 -17.30
C GLN A 7 -5.33 2.29 -15.84
N ARG A 8 -6.19 1.34 -15.46
CA ARG A 8 -6.30 0.84 -14.08
C ARG A 8 -6.41 -0.68 -14.06
N SER A 9 -5.84 -1.32 -13.04
CA SER A 9 -5.93 -2.76 -12.84
C SER A 9 -6.35 -3.06 -11.41
N MET A 10 -7.52 -3.67 -11.23
CA MET A 10 -8.17 -3.84 -9.93
C MET A 10 -8.14 -5.29 -9.46
N THR A 11 -7.97 -5.51 -8.15
CA THR A 11 -8.06 -6.85 -7.58
C THR A 11 -9.50 -7.31 -7.41
N ASN A 12 -9.73 -8.62 -7.61
CA ASN A 12 -11.00 -9.28 -7.32
C ASN A 12 -10.72 -10.42 -6.33
N GLY A 13 -11.33 -10.37 -5.13
CA GLY A 13 -11.19 -11.43 -4.12
C GLY A 13 -10.07 -11.17 -3.11
N ASP A 14 -9.48 -12.26 -2.59
CA ASP A 14 -8.35 -12.16 -1.66
C ASP A 14 -7.15 -11.48 -2.32
N ASN A 15 -6.57 -10.53 -1.61
CA ASN A 15 -5.54 -9.64 -2.10
C ASN A 15 -4.50 -9.32 -1.03
N LEU A 16 -4.43 -10.13 0.04
CA LEU A 16 -3.40 -10.03 1.06
C LEU A 16 -2.05 -10.40 0.46
N VAL A 17 -1.20 -9.39 0.22
CA VAL A 17 0.11 -9.57 -0.42
C VAL A 17 1.25 -9.67 0.59
N LYS A 18 1.01 -9.22 1.83
CA LYS A 18 1.99 -9.30 2.91
C LYS A 18 1.31 -9.30 4.27
N SER A 19 1.85 -10.07 5.20
CA SER A 19 1.45 -10.02 6.61
C SER A 19 2.69 -10.07 7.50
N GLN A 20 2.70 -9.24 8.53
CA GLN A 20 3.79 -9.13 9.49
C GLN A 20 3.26 -9.23 10.92
N LYS A 21 4.01 -9.92 11.78
CA LYS A 21 3.76 -9.98 13.22
C LYS A 21 5.01 -9.47 13.94
N SER A 22 4.83 -8.50 14.82
CA SER A 22 5.89 -7.93 15.65
C SER A 22 5.48 -7.94 17.12
N THR A 23 6.42 -8.30 17.98
CA THR A 23 6.24 -8.21 19.43
C THR A 23 6.33 -6.76 19.88
N ILE A 24 5.32 -6.25 20.57
CA ILE A 24 5.34 -4.93 21.21
C ILE A 24 6.06 -5.06 22.56
N TYR A 25 5.64 -6.02 23.37
CA TYR A 25 6.32 -6.39 24.61
C TYR A 25 6.13 -7.88 24.89
N PHE A 26 7.03 -8.44 25.68
CA PHE A 26 6.98 -9.82 26.16
C PHE A 26 7.48 -9.89 27.60
N HIS A 27 6.65 -10.44 28.49
CA HIS A 27 6.99 -10.72 29.87
C HIS A 27 6.79 -12.21 30.14
N ALA A 28 7.90 -12.92 30.27
CA ALA A 28 7.92 -14.37 30.46
C ALA A 28 6.98 -14.81 31.59
N GLY A 29 6.08 -15.74 31.26
CA GLY A 29 5.12 -16.32 32.21
C GLY A 29 3.97 -15.40 32.63
N ARG A 30 3.82 -14.22 32.01
CA ARG A 30 2.76 -13.26 32.38
C ARG A 30 1.90 -12.82 31.20
N GLU A 31 2.50 -12.11 30.25
CA GLU A 31 1.77 -11.51 29.13
C GLU A 31 2.69 -11.15 27.96
N ALA A 32 2.15 -11.14 26.75
CA ALA A 32 2.77 -10.57 25.57
C ALA A 32 1.74 -9.90 24.67
N LEU A 33 2.11 -8.77 24.09
CA LEU A 33 1.28 -8.06 23.12
C LEU A 33 1.99 -8.07 21.77
N TYR A 34 1.26 -8.47 20.74
CA TYR A 34 1.74 -8.52 19.37
C TYR A 34 0.91 -7.58 18.50
N LYS A 35 1.59 -6.91 17.57
CA LYS A 35 0.98 -6.15 16.48
C LYS A 35 1.06 -6.98 15.21
N ILE A 36 -0.05 -7.06 14.50
CA ILE A 36 -0.15 -7.66 13.17
C ILE A 36 -0.46 -6.54 12.19
N ILE A 37 0.23 -6.54 11.04
CA ILE A 37 -0.03 -5.64 9.91
C ILE A 37 -0.29 -6.51 8.69
N ASP A 38 -1.53 -6.49 8.22
CA ASP A 38 -1.94 -7.13 6.98
C ASP A 38 -2.01 -6.08 5.87
N ILE A 39 -1.33 -6.31 4.75
CA ILE A 39 -1.23 -5.38 3.62
C ILE A 39 -1.90 -6.02 2.41
N ARG A 40 -2.98 -5.38 1.94
CA ARG A 40 -3.77 -5.79 0.79
C ARG A 40 -3.50 -4.90 -0.40
N LEU A 41 -3.22 -5.48 -1.56
CA LEU A 41 -3.13 -4.72 -2.81
C LEU A 41 -4.53 -4.52 -3.36
N LEU A 42 -5.04 -3.28 -3.41
CA LEU A 42 -6.38 -3.01 -3.91
C LEU A 42 -6.38 -2.91 -5.43
N ASP A 43 -5.49 -2.08 -5.97
CA ASP A 43 -5.33 -1.87 -7.40
C ASP A 43 -4.00 -1.16 -7.69
N TYR A 44 -3.70 -0.97 -8.97
CA TYR A 44 -2.83 0.11 -9.39
C TYR A 44 -3.45 0.87 -10.55
N GLU A 45 -3.03 2.12 -10.72
CA GLU A 45 -3.40 2.97 -11.84
C GLU A 45 -2.18 3.62 -12.49
N TRP A 46 -2.26 3.82 -13.79
CA TRP A 46 -1.38 4.69 -14.55
C TRP A 46 -1.96 6.10 -14.53
N MET A 47 -1.44 6.91 -13.62
CA MET A 47 -1.87 8.30 -13.42
C MET A 47 -1.19 9.21 -14.43
N LEU A 48 -1.97 9.94 -15.23
CA LEU A 48 -1.46 10.92 -16.18
C LEU A 48 -0.77 12.06 -15.40
N LYS A 49 0.51 12.31 -15.69
CA LYS A 49 1.29 13.40 -15.09
C LYS A 49 1.42 14.59 -16.02
N TRP A 50 1.55 14.34 -17.31
CA TRP A 50 1.66 15.39 -18.30
C TRP A 50 1.30 14.87 -19.69
N SER A 51 0.79 15.77 -20.52
CA SER A 51 0.55 15.51 -21.94
C SER A 51 0.79 16.78 -22.74
N TYR A 52 1.17 16.60 -24.00
CA TYR A 52 1.30 17.70 -24.93
C TYR A 52 1.00 17.24 -26.34
N GLU A 53 0.20 18.04 -27.03
CA GLU A 53 -0.05 17.92 -28.46
C GLU A 53 0.74 19.00 -29.18
N ASN A 54 1.73 18.58 -29.96
CA ASN A 54 2.56 19.48 -30.75
C ASN A 54 1.94 19.64 -32.13
N THR A 55 1.24 20.74 -32.34
CA THR A 55 0.64 21.10 -33.63
C THR A 55 1.59 21.91 -34.54
N SER A 56 2.84 22.11 -34.12
CA SER A 56 3.83 22.90 -34.86
C SER A 56 4.73 22.01 -35.74
N ASP A 57 5.43 22.64 -36.67
CA ASP A 57 6.45 21.98 -37.52
C ASP A 57 7.79 21.74 -36.79
N ASN A 58 7.94 22.25 -35.57
CA ASN A 58 9.18 22.16 -34.80
C ASN A 58 9.04 21.17 -33.65
N THR A 59 10.14 20.52 -33.29
CA THR A 59 10.19 19.66 -32.10
C THR A 59 10.06 20.50 -30.82
N PHE A 60 9.20 20.07 -29.90
CA PHE A 60 9.06 20.67 -28.58
C PHE A 60 9.78 19.82 -27.52
N THR A 61 10.41 20.46 -26.54
CA THR A 61 11.09 19.75 -25.43
C THR A 61 10.68 20.37 -24.09
N GLN A 62 10.34 19.52 -23.12
CA GLN A 62 9.92 19.93 -21.78
C GLN A 62 10.58 19.05 -20.73
N THR A 63 11.11 19.67 -19.67
CA THR A 63 11.56 18.96 -18.47
C THR A 63 10.47 19.02 -17.41
N ASN A 64 10.09 17.86 -16.87
CA ASN A 64 9.12 17.72 -15.79
C ASN A 64 9.79 17.12 -14.56
N THR A 65 9.35 17.57 -13.38
CA THR A 65 9.73 16.95 -12.10
C THR A 65 8.74 15.84 -11.78
N MET A 66 9.26 14.63 -11.62
CA MET A 66 8.52 13.44 -11.22
C MET A 66 8.79 13.12 -9.76
N THR A 67 7.73 12.87 -9.00
CA THR A 67 7.79 12.61 -7.57
C THR A 67 7.47 11.14 -7.29
N THR A 68 8.35 10.47 -6.56
CA THR A 68 8.16 9.12 -6.01
C THR A 68 7.93 9.26 -4.52
N THR A 69 6.88 8.65 -3.97
CA THR A 69 6.52 8.82 -2.55
C THR A 69 5.53 7.76 -2.08
N LEU A 70 5.53 7.47 -0.78
CA LEU A 70 4.46 6.77 -0.08
C LEU A 70 3.65 7.81 0.69
N ARG A 71 2.33 7.78 0.50
CA ARG A 71 1.40 8.64 1.25
C ARG A 71 0.18 7.86 1.71
N THR A 72 -0.41 8.29 2.80
CA THR A 72 -1.77 7.86 3.17
C THR A 72 -2.79 8.84 2.63
N ARG A 73 -3.96 8.35 2.21
CA ARG A 73 -5.07 9.24 1.84
C ARG A 73 -5.64 9.98 3.06
N THR A 74 -5.61 9.34 4.22
CA THR A 74 -6.02 9.89 5.52
C THR A 74 -5.17 9.30 6.64
N GLY A 75 -4.92 10.08 7.70
CA GLY A 75 -4.28 9.57 8.91
C GLY A 75 -2.77 9.33 8.78
N GLN A 76 -2.04 10.31 8.24
CA GLN A 76 -0.57 10.19 8.09
C GLN A 76 0.12 10.01 9.44
N GLU A 77 -0.43 10.58 10.51
CA GLU A 77 -0.01 10.35 11.88
C GLU A 77 -0.09 8.88 12.30
N ASN A 78 -1.06 8.13 11.75
CA ASN A 78 -1.22 6.70 12.03
C ASN A 78 -0.20 5.85 11.27
N LEU A 79 0.20 6.26 10.06
CA LEU A 79 1.25 5.57 9.31
C LEU A 79 2.56 5.50 10.12
N GLU A 80 2.96 6.64 10.69
CA GLU A 80 4.15 6.75 11.54
C GLU A 80 3.95 6.04 12.88
N ARG A 81 2.83 6.32 13.56
CA ARG A 81 2.48 5.73 14.86
C ARG A 81 2.50 4.19 14.84
N PHE A 82 1.99 3.58 13.77
CA PHE A 82 1.95 2.13 13.64
C PHE A 82 3.16 1.56 12.88
N GLY A 83 4.09 2.39 12.40
CA GLY A 83 5.30 1.96 11.69
C GLY A 83 5.00 1.18 10.40
N VAL A 84 3.93 1.57 9.70
CA VAL A 84 3.37 0.80 8.58
C VAL A 84 4.23 0.89 7.33
N SER A 85 4.97 2.00 7.14
CA SER A 85 5.95 2.17 6.06
C SER A 85 7.02 1.07 6.03
N ALA A 86 7.46 0.57 7.21
CA ALA A 86 8.38 -0.55 7.31
C ALA A 86 7.81 -1.86 6.70
N GLY A 87 6.47 -1.98 6.69
CA GLY A 87 5.76 -3.05 6.01
C GLY A 87 5.95 -3.05 4.50
N PHE A 88 6.25 -1.90 3.88
CA PHE A 88 6.45 -1.78 2.43
C PHE A 88 7.91 -1.88 2.01
N SER A 89 8.86 -1.64 2.93
CA SER A 89 10.29 -1.78 2.64
C SER A 89 10.63 -3.19 2.14
N ASN A 90 11.36 -3.24 1.02
CA ASN A 90 11.74 -4.47 0.32
C ASN A 90 10.56 -5.40 -0.05
N MET A 91 9.33 -4.88 -0.06
CA MET A 91 8.17 -5.68 -0.44
C MET A 91 8.23 -6.00 -1.93
N GLY A 92 8.06 -7.27 -2.25
CA GLY A 92 7.82 -7.75 -3.61
C GLY A 92 6.34 -8.10 -3.76
N ILE A 93 5.72 -7.65 -4.85
CA ILE A 93 4.42 -8.13 -5.29
C ILE A 93 4.59 -8.84 -6.63
N THR A 94 3.88 -9.95 -6.79
CA THR A 94 3.71 -10.62 -8.08
C THR A 94 2.22 -10.66 -8.35
N ALA A 95 1.80 -10.25 -9.54
CA ALA A 95 0.40 -10.26 -9.91
C ALA A 95 0.24 -10.65 -11.37
N THR A 96 -0.86 -11.32 -11.69
CA THR A 96 -1.20 -11.65 -13.08
C THR A 96 -2.25 -10.69 -13.59
N THR A 97 -2.01 -10.13 -14.76
CA THR A 97 -2.95 -9.31 -15.52
C THR A 97 -3.28 -10.01 -16.85
N GLU A 98 -4.21 -9.44 -17.61
CA GLU A 98 -4.50 -9.91 -18.97
C GLU A 98 -3.29 -9.81 -19.91
N ALA A 99 -2.34 -8.92 -19.62
CA ALA A 99 -1.12 -8.73 -20.39
C ALA A 99 0.01 -9.71 -19.99
N GLY A 100 -0.12 -10.41 -18.85
CA GLY A 100 0.85 -11.38 -18.37
C GLY A 100 1.16 -11.25 -16.88
N VAL A 101 2.27 -11.83 -16.46
CA VAL A 101 2.76 -11.74 -15.07
C VAL A 101 3.55 -10.45 -14.89
N GLU A 102 3.16 -9.66 -13.90
CA GLU A 102 3.85 -8.47 -13.44
C GLU A 102 4.54 -8.74 -12.10
N GLN A 103 5.77 -8.26 -11.97
CA GLN A 103 6.55 -8.33 -10.74
C GLN A 103 7.03 -6.93 -10.38
N LYS A 104 6.81 -6.52 -9.13
CA LYS A 104 7.28 -5.25 -8.60
C LYS A 104 7.99 -5.50 -7.28
N LYS A 105 9.22 -5.03 -7.18
CA LYS A 105 9.93 -4.87 -5.91
C LYS A 105 9.97 -3.38 -5.58
N PHE A 106 9.46 -3.01 -4.43
CA PHE A 106 9.51 -1.63 -3.94
C PHE A 106 10.89 -1.32 -3.39
N ILE A 107 11.43 -0.17 -3.76
CA ILE A 107 12.70 0.36 -3.25
C ILE A 107 12.44 1.27 -2.04
N GLU A 108 13.50 1.58 -1.30
CA GLU A 108 13.39 2.40 -0.09
C GLU A 108 12.87 3.80 -0.42
N GLU A 109 13.33 4.39 -1.52
CA GLU A 109 12.91 5.70 -2.02
C GLU A 109 11.42 5.77 -2.39
N GLU A 110 10.76 4.62 -2.58
CA GLU A 110 9.31 4.53 -2.83
C GLU A 110 8.49 4.39 -1.56
N THR A 111 9.12 4.03 -0.44
CA THR A 111 8.42 3.52 0.75
C THR A 111 8.74 4.27 2.04
N THR A 112 9.84 5.03 2.08
CA THR A 112 10.28 5.77 3.27
C THR A 112 10.52 7.26 3.03
N ALA A 113 10.76 7.68 1.78
CA ALA A 113 11.11 9.06 1.45
C ALA A 113 10.30 9.58 0.25
N THR A 114 10.21 10.90 0.16
CA THR A 114 9.77 11.56 -1.08
C THR A 114 10.99 11.91 -1.90
N THR A 115 11.06 11.37 -3.11
CA THR A 115 12.17 11.62 -4.03
C THR A 115 11.66 12.33 -5.28
N GLN A 116 12.43 13.29 -5.78
CA GLN A 116 12.13 14.01 -7.02
C GLN A 116 13.20 13.72 -8.06
N SER A 117 12.79 13.42 -9.29
CA SER A 117 13.66 13.27 -10.45
C SER A 117 13.21 14.18 -11.57
N LYS A 118 14.15 14.71 -12.36
CA LYS A 118 13.83 15.50 -13.55
C LYS A 118 13.89 14.59 -14.77
N GLN A 119 12.84 14.58 -15.57
CA GLN A 119 12.78 13.85 -16.84
C GLN A 119 12.48 14.82 -17.97
N THR A 120 13.25 14.73 -19.05
CA THR A 120 13.07 15.56 -20.25
C THR A 120 12.38 14.75 -21.32
N TYR A 121 11.32 15.33 -21.89
CA TYR A 121 10.51 14.72 -22.93
C TYR A 121 10.54 15.56 -24.19
N THR A 122 10.62 14.86 -25.32
CA THR A 122 10.66 15.45 -26.64
C THR A 122 9.40 15.06 -27.41
N VAL A 123 8.74 16.04 -28.00
CA VAL A 123 7.50 15.87 -28.77
C VAL A 123 7.77 16.27 -30.20
N ASN A 124 7.69 15.29 -31.09
CA ASN A 124 7.90 15.52 -32.51
C ASN A 124 6.79 16.44 -33.09
N PRO A 125 7.06 17.11 -34.21
CA PRO A 125 6.05 17.85 -34.95
C PRO A 125 4.81 17.00 -35.22
N HIS A 126 3.63 17.63 -35.17
CA HIS A 126 2.34 17.01 -35.48
C HIS A 126 2.06 15.70 -34.72
N SER A 127 2.47 15.65 -33.45
CA SER A 127 2.33 14.45 -32.62
C SER A 127 1.92 14.78 -31.20
N SER A 128 1.35 13.79 -30.51
CA SER A 128 0.99 13.89 -29.10
C SER A 128 1.82 12.93 -28.27
N ILE A 129 2.11 13.33 -27.03
CA ILE A 129 2.61 12.41 -26.01
C ILE A 129 1.81 12.53 -24.72
N TYR A 130 1.70 11.39 -24.03
CA TYR A 130 1.09 11.26 -22.72
C TYR A 130 2.06 10.52 -21.81
N ILE A 131 2.22 11.04 -20.59
CA ILE A 131 3.20 10.56 -19.63
C ILE A 131 2.48 10.11 -18.39
N TYR A 132 2.62 8.84 -18.06
CA TYR A 132 1.98 8.20 -16.94
C TYR A 132 3.00 7.79 -15.88
N GLN A 133 2.58 7.85 -14.62
CA GLN A 133 3.27 7.21 -13.49
C GLN A 133 2.38 6.13 -12.90
N LYS A 134 2.95 4.98 -12.56
CA LYS A 134 2.22 3.92 -11.89
C LYS A 134 2.05 4.25 -10.40
N VAL A 135 0.81 4.19 -9.91
CA VAL A 135 0.45 4.41 -8.51
C VAL A 135 -0.22 3.15 -8.00
N TYR A 136 0.33 2.54 -6.95
CA TYR A 136 -0.23 1.36 -6.31
C TYR A 136 -1.07 1.78 -5.10
N ASN A 137 -2.25 1.20 -4.97
CA ASN A 137 -3.18 1.46 -3.89
C ASN A 137 -3.27 0.22 -2.98
N PHE A 138 -3.02 0.43 -1.70
CA PHE A 138 -3.03 -0.62 -0.68
C PHE A 138 -3.99 -0.26 0.46
N GLU A 139 -4.51 -1.29 1.11
CA GLU A 139 -5.10 -1.18 2.45
C GLU A 139 -4.15 -1.86 3.43
N ALA A 140 -3.76 -1.16 4.50
CA ALA A 140 -3.06 -1.76 5.62
C ALA A 140 -4.00 -1.85 6.83
N ASP A 141 -4.15 -3.06 7.37
CA ASP A 141 -5.00 -3.39 8.50
C ASP A 141 -4.13 -3.76 9.69
N VAL A 142 -4.06 -2.86 10.66
CA VAL A 142 -3.26 -3.00 11.88
C VAL A 142 -4.14 -3.46 13.01
N TRP A 143 -3.80 -4.57 13.65
CA TRP A 143 -4.58 -5.15 14.74
C TRP A 143 -3.68 -5.91 15.74
N PHE A 144 -4.23 -6.32 16.87
CA PHE A 144 -3.43 -6.80 18.01
C PHE A 144 -3.86 -8.16 18.54
N LYS A 145 -2.86 -8.92 18.99
CA LYS A 145 -3.02 -10.17 19.72
C LYS A 145 -2.43 -10.05 21.12
N LEU A 146 -3.17 -10.50 22.13
CA LEU A 146 -2.76 -10.57 23.52
C LEU A 146 -2.62 -12.04 23.93
N ASP A 147 -1.39 -12.44 24.28
CA ASP A 147 -1.12 -13.68 25.00
C ASP A 147 -1.14 -13.35 26.49
N ALA A 148 -2.16 -13.80 27.21
CA ALA A 148 -2.29 -13.58 28.66
C ALA A 148 -3.31 -14.56 29.25
N TYR A 149 -3.18 -14.81 30.56
CA TYR A 149 -4.12 -15.67 31.31
C TYR A 149 -4.22 -17.10 30.76
N ASN A 150 -3.12 -17.63 30.22
CA ASN A 150 -3.04 -18.94 29.54
C ASN A 150 -3.85 -19.05 28.24
N ASP A 151 -4.23 -17.93 27.64
CA ASP A 151 -4.99 -17.90 26.39
C ASP A 151 -4.44 -16.86 25.40
N TYR A 152 -4.77 -17.07 24.12
CA TYR A 152 -4.36 -16.20 23.02
C TYR A 152 -5.57 -15.49 22.41
N TRP A 153 -5.65 -14.17 22.62
CA TRP A 153 -6.83 -13.36 22.31
C TRP A 153 -6.54 -12.37 21.20
N THR A 154 -7.52 -12.14 20.32
CA THR A 154 -7.55 -10.90 19.53
C THR A 154 -8.07 -9.78 20.39
N VAL A 155 -7.39 -8.64 20.39
CA VAL A 155 -7.83 -7.49 21.17
C VAL A 155 -9.08 -6.89 20.54
N GLY A 156 -10.13 -6.74 21.34
CA GLY A 156 -11.38 -6.12 20.96
C GLY A 156 -11.31 -4.59 21.05
N ASN A 157 -12.28 -3.93 20.42
CA ASN A 157 -12.40 -2.48 20.44
C ASN A 157 -12.82 -1.97 21.83
N TYR A 158 -12.45 -0.74 22.17
CA TYR A 158 -12.85 -0.08 23.41
C TYR A 158 -14.28 0.43 23.29
N GLU A 159 -15.14 0.10 24.26
CA GLU A 159 -16.55 0.51 24.32
C GLU A 159 -17.40 0.11 23.09
N ARG A 160 -16.88 -0.77 22.21
CA ARG A 160 -17.55 -1.20 20.98
C ARG A 160 -17.29 -2.68 20.72
N ASP A 161 -18.25 -3.34 20.08
CA ASP A 161 -18.04 -4.71 19.61
C ASP A 161 -17.08 -4.75 18.41
N GLY A 162 -16.34 -5.86 18.28
CA GLY A 162 -15.42 -6.11 17.17
C GLY A 162 -13.94 -6.03 17.58
N VAL A 163 -13.06 -6.13 16.58
CA VAL A 163 -11.60 -6.10 16.75
C VAL A 163 -11.13 -4.65 16.89
N ALA A 164 -10.17 -4.40 17.78
CA ALA A 164 -9.40 -3.17 17.77
C ALA A 164 -8.47 -3.17 16.56
N ASN A 165 -8.85 -2.47 15.49
CA ASN A 165 -8.01 -2.31 14.32
C ASN A 165 -8.05 -0.90 13.72
N THR A 166 -6.97 -0.56 13.01
CA THR A 166 -6.83 0.66 12.22
C THR A 166 -6.65 0.25 10.76
N LEU A 167 -7.53 0.74 9.90
CA LEU A 167 -7.39 0.62 8.45
C LEU A 167 -6.72 1.88 7.90
N LEU A 168 -5.75 1.70 7.02
CA LEU A 168 -5.01 2.78 6.36
C LEU A 168 -5.03 2.59 4.85
N ASP A 169 -5.52 3.61 4.14
CA ASP A 169 -5.43 3.69 2.69
C ASP A 169 -4.08 4.28 2.29
N ILE A 170 -3.27 3.49 1.59
CA ILE A 170 -1.88 3.82 1.24
C ILE A 170 -1.73 3.87 -0.27
N GLU A 171 -1.13 4.96 -0.75
CA GLU A 171 -0.75 5.14 -2.15
C GLU A 171 0.77 5.18 -2.26
N ILE A 172 1.34 4.33 -3.12
CA ILE A 172 2.75 4.37 -3.49
C ILE A 172 2.86 4.87 -4.92
N HIS A 173 3.38 6.08 -5.08
CA HIS A 173 3.75 6.66 -6.38
C HIS A 173 5.09 6.06 -6.77
N ALA A 174 5.07 5.02 -7.60
CA ALA A 174 6.26 4.25 -7.93
C ALA A 174 7.17 4.98 -8.93
N ASN A 175 8.44 4.60 -8.92
CA ASN A 175 9.43 4.98 -9.92
C ASN A 175 9.23 4.17 -11.22
N GLU A 176 8.00 4.12 -11.71
CA GLU A 176 7.58 3.42 -12.93
C GLU A 176 6.83 4.41 -13.81
N PHE A 177 7.41 4.73 -14.97
CA PHE A 177 6.88 5.73 -15.91
C PHE A 177 6.68 5.12 -17.28
N GLN A 178 5.65 5.58 -17.98
CA GLN A 178 5.43 5.21 -19.38
C GLN A 178 5.06 6.44 -20.20
N GLN A 179 5.72 6.58 -21.35
CA GLN A 179 5.32 7.50 -22.41
C GLN A 179 4.53 6.75 -23.50
N THR A 180 3.49 7.38 -24.01
CA THR A 180 2.62 6.85 -25.05
C THR A 180 2.24 7.95 -26.05
N GLY A 181 1.86 7.57 -27.27
CA GLY A 181 1.31 8.50 -28.27
C GLY A 181 -0.22 8.65 -28.22
N GLN A 182 -0.89 7.88 -27.35
CA GLN A 182 -2.33 7.85 -27.21
C GLN A 182 -2.73 7.72 -25.75
N VAL A 183 -3.88 8.26 -25.40
CA VAL A 183 -4.48 8.14 -24.07
C VAL A 183 -4.75 6.68 -23.77
N TRP A 184 -4.28 6.21 -22.62
CA TRP A 184 -4.71 4.92 -22.09
C TRP A 184 -6.08 5.03 -21.46
N THR A 185 -6.92 4.04 -21.77
CA THR A 185 -8.28 3.94 -21.24
C THR A 185 -8.57 2.48 -20.88
N GLY A 186 -9.55 2.27 -20.02
CA GLY A 186 -10.01 0.94 -19.65
C GLY A 186 -9.44 0.41 -18.34
N ILE A 187 -10.05 -0.70 -17.91
CA ILE A 187 -9.81 -1.35 -16.63
C ILE A 187 -9.51 -2.82 -16.91
N SER A 188 -8.50 -3.38 -16.26
CA SER A 188 -8.26 -4.82 -16.24
C SER A 188 -8.35 -5.39 -14.83
N HIS A 189 -8.34 -6.72 -14.75
CA HIS A 189 -8.28 -7.42 -13.48
C HIS A 189 -6.86 -7.82 -13.11
N LEU A 190 -6.55 -7.63 -11.84
CA LEU A 190 -5.30 -7.95 -11.20
C LEU A 190 -5.52 -9.16 -10.28
N ARG A 191 -4.67 -10.17 -10.41
CA ARG A 191 -4.67 -11.34 -9.51
C ARG A 191 -3.33 -11.40 -8.79
N PRO A 192 -3.20 -10.79 -7.60
CA PRO A 192 -1.98 -10.89 -6.83
C PRO A 192 -1.74 -12.31 -6.34
N VAL A 193 -0.47 -12.70 -6.20
CA VAL A 193 -0.10 -13.85 -5.39
C VAL A 193 -0.36 -13.48 -3.94
N THR A 194 -1.26 -14.22 -3.29
CA THR A 194 -1.65 -13.96 -1.91
C THR A 194 -0.83 -14.74 -0.90
N VAL A 195 -0.81 -14.24 0.33
CA VAL A 195 -0.22 -14.90 1.49
C VAL A 195 -1.28 -15.12 2.55
N GLN A 196 -1.01 -16.04 3.47
CA GLN A 196 -1.82 -16.15 4.69
C GLN A 196 -1.44 -15.06 5.68
N SER A 197 -2.42 -14.57 6.44
CA SER A 197 -2.12 -13.69 7.58
C SER A 197 -1.25 -14.43 8.58
N LYS A 198 -0.40 -13.68 9.30
CA LYS A 198 0.44 -14.24 10.36
C LYS A 198 -0.37 -14.71 11.56
N ASP A 199 -1.64 -14.30 11.66
CA ASP A 199 -2.52 -14.67 12.74
C ASP A 199 -3.99 -14.50 12.33
N GLU A 200 -4.91 -15.02 13.13
CA GLU A 200 -6.36 -14.96 12.82
C GLU A 200 -7.10 -14.00 13.75
N LYS A 201 -8.10 -13.29 13.22
CA LYS A 201 -8.98 -12.39 14.01
C LYS A 201 -10.06 -13.16 14.79
N THR A 202 -9.66 -14.23 15.47
CA THR A 202 -10.51 -15.12 16.26
C THR A 202 -10.28 -14.92 17.76
N ASN A 203 -11.18 -15.47 18.58
CA ASN A 203 -11.09 -15.41 20.05
C ASN A 203 -10.95 -13.97 20.57
N ILE A 204 -11.94 -13.12 20.26
CA ILE A 204 -11.89 -11.68 20.58
C ILE A 204 -12.12 -11.48 22.07
N LYS A 205 -11.19 -10.81 22.74
CA LYS A 205 -11.32 -10.36 24.13
C LYS A 205 -11.69 -8.88 24.13
N ARG A 206 -12.81 -8.53 24.77
CA ARG A 206 -13.17 -7.12 25.00
C ARG A 206 -12.01 -6.34 25.61
N PHE A 207 -11.83 -5.10 25.16
CA PHE A 207 -10.70 -4.27 25.55
C PHE A 207 -10.56 -4.13 27.07
N GLU A 208 -11.68 -3.93 27.77
CA GLU A 208 -11.72 -3.71 29.22
C GLU A 208 -11.28 -4.95 30.01
N ASN A 209 -11.31 -6.12 29.37
CA ASN A 209 -10.87 -7.40 29.93
C ASN A 209 -9.43 -7.76 29.52
N CYS A 210 -8.74 -6.93 28.72
CA CYS A 210 -7.31 -7.07 28.46
C CYS A 210 -6.51 -6.73 29.72
N THR A 211 -5.23 -7.06 29.73
CA THR A 211 -4.34 -6.69 30.84
C THR A 211 -4.21 -5.17 30.93
N GLY A 212 -4.04 -4.62 32.13
CA GLY A 212 -3.88 -3.16 32.31
C GLY A 212 -2.77 -2.57 31.44
N ARG A 213 -1.64 -3.29 31.29
CA ARG A 213 -0.55 -2.87 30.40
C ARG A 213 -0.94 -2.84 28.92
N ALA A 214 -1.72 -3.82 28.45
CA ALA A 214 -2.23 -3.79 27.08
C ALA A 214 -3.16 -2.59 26.87
N GLN A 215 -4.06 -2.34 27.82
CA GLN A 215 -4.96 -1.19 27.79
C GLN A 215 -4.17 0.14 27.76
N ASP A 216 -3.22 0.31 28.69
CA ASP A 216 -2.37 1.51 28.76
C ASP A 216 -1.64 1.76 27.44
N TYR A 217 -1.02 0.73 26.85
CA TYR A 217 -0.32 0.85 25.58
C TYR A 217 -1.28 1.24 24.44
N LEU A 218 -2.42 0.58 24.33
CA LEU A 218 -3.37 0.83 23.25
C LEU A 218 -4.05 2.20 23.36
N HIS A 219 -4.27 2.69 24.59
CA HIS A 219 -4.70 4.07 24.83
C HIS A 219 -3.70 5.10 24.32
N THR A 220 -2.38 4.83 24.40
CA THR A 220 -1.38 5.72 23.76
C THR A 220 -1.52 5.79 22.24
N LEU A 221 -2.17 4.79 21.64
CA LEU A 221 -2.42 4.70 20.19
C LEU A 221 -3.80 5.24 19.79
N GLY A 222 -4.63 5.65 20.75
CA GLY A 222 -5.97 6.20 20.52
C GLY A 222 -7.09 5.17 20.47
N TYR A 223 -6.87 3.97 21.00
CA TYR A 223 -7.93 3.01 21.32
C TYR A 223 -8.49 3.27 22.71
#